data_AF-A0A257QMJ4-F1
#
_entry.id   AF-A0A257QMJ4-F1
#
_cell.length_a   1.000
_cell.length_b   1.000
_cell.length_c   1.000
_cell.angle_alpha   90.00
_cell.angle_beta   90.00
_cell.angle_gamma   90.00
#
_symmetry.space_group_name_H-M   'P 1'
#
loop_
_entity.id
_entity.type
_entity.pdbx_description
1 polymer ?
#
loop_
_entity_poly.entity_id
_entity_poly.type
_entity_poly.pdbx_seq_one_letter_code
_entity_poly.pdbx_strand_id
1 'polypeptide(L)'
;MISLLNTGKPILIVGAGFAGAVHARTLAEAGYRVLVIDQRPHIGGNAHDYVDENGIRVHAYGPHLFHTKMPRVIEWVKRFGEFVPYTHKVRALLPSGIPVPLPINLDTVNEVFGTHYETAGQVLAHLKSVALEFPEPVNAAEYLYANIGQTLTDLFFRPYTKKMWAMDLEEMSAAVVKRIPLRTDRTDTYFADDDVQMMPRDGYTKIFETIFNHPNINLSLNTCFDKAMLPACEFCFNAMPIDEYFDFSLGELPYRSLKFHHRTAPGLPEQSWSITNFTDTGPLTRETAWHILPHHIVRKTGHHTLTREEPCDYRDNNKERYYPVKTADGRYNKLYDQYKAMAEFETNIAFIGRCGTYQYLDMDQVINQSLTHVEAWLTRRA
;
A
#
# COMPACT_ATOMS: atom_id res chain seq x y z
N MET A 1 -14.53 8.82 38.87
CA MET A 1 -13.32 9.61 39.18
C MET A 1 -12.62 9.90 37.87
N ILE A 2 -12.80 11.12 37.34
CA ILE A 2 -12.15 11.57 36.10
C ILE A 2 -10.74 12.02 36.51
N SER A 3 -9.75 11.20 36.15
CA SER A 3 -8.36 11.35 36.58
C SER A 3 -7.64 12.46 35.78
N LEU A 4 -7.26 13.50 36.53
CA LEU A 4 -6.13 14.42 36.38
C LEU A 4 -5.07 14.14 35.29
N LEU A 5 -5.33 14.39 33.99
CA LEU A 5 -4.25 14.51 32.99
C LEU A 5 -4.57 15.41 31.78
N ASN A 6 -5.59 16.27 31.81
CA ASN A 6 -5.78 17.21 30.69
C ASN A 6 -4.84 18.41 30.87
N THR A 7 -3.61 18.31 30.39
CA THR A 7 -2.56 19.36 30.48
C THR A 7 -2.94 20.67 29.79
N GLY A 8 -4.08 20.69 29.10
CA GLY A 8 -4.48 21.81 28.27
C GLY A 8 -3.78 21.81 26.90
N LYS A 9 -2.80 20.94 26.67
CA LYS A 9 -2.08 20.83 25.40
C LYS A 9 -2.71 19.75 24.53
N PRO A 10 -2.80 19.95 23.19
CA PRO A 10 -3.29 18.92 22.29
C PRO A 10 -2.25 17.81 22.11
N ILE A 11 -2.71 16.64 21.68
CA ILE A 11 -1.86 15.62 21.05
C ILE A 11 -1.68 16.01 19.59
N LEU A 12 -0.42 16.05 19.13
CA LEU A 12 -0.08 16.31 17.73
C LEU A 12 -0.07 15.01 16.94
N ILE A 13 -0.69 15.00 15.77
CA ILE A 13 -0.62 13.94 14.79
C ILE A 13 -0.03 14.51 13.51
N VAL A 14 1.10 13.98 13.07
CA VAL A 14 1.75 14.39 11.82
C VAL A 14 1.39 13.38 10.74
N GLY A 15 0.69 13.84 9.71
CA GLY A 15 0.19 13.06 8.58
C GLY A 15 -1.29 12.68 8.73
N ALA A 16 -2.10 13.01 7.72
CA ALA A 16 -3.53 12.74 7.63
C ALA A 16 -3.87 11.49 6.80
N GLY A 17 -2.92 10.55 6.66
CA GLY A 17 -3.17 9.20 6.14
C GLY A 17 -3.79 8.26 7.18
N PHE A 18 -4.00 6.98 6.84
CA PHE A 18 -4.66 6.01 7.74
C PHE A 18 -4.06 5.95 9.14
N ALA A 19 -2.73 5.96 9.26
CA ALA A 19 -2.08 5.91 10.57
C ALA A 19 -2.51 7.09 11.45
N GLY A 20 -2.38 8.31 10.96
CA GLY A 20 -2.78 9.50 11.71
C GLY A 20 -4.30 9.59 11.92
N ALA A 21 -5.10 9.22 10.93
CA ALA A 21 -6.56 9.24 11.03
C ALA A 21 -7.09 8.29 12.12
N VAL A 22 -6.53 7.09 12.21
CA VAL A 22 -6.87 6.12 13.26
C VAL A 22 -6.48 6.65 14.64
N HIS A 23 -5.25 7.15 14.80
CA HIS A 23 -4.81 7.71 16.08
C HIS A 23 -5.68 8.91 16.48
N ALA A 24 -5.89 9.86 15.57
CA ALA A 24 -6.66 11.06 15.83
C ALA A 24 -8.08 10.75 16.30
N ARG A 25 -8.78 9.85 15.57
CA ARG A 25 -10.14 9.46 15.91
C ARG A 25 -10.22 8.73 17.24
N THR A 26 -9.37 7.74 17.49
CA THR A 26 -9.38 6.97 18.74
C THR A 26 -9.05 7.83 19.96
N LEU A 27 -8.06 8.74 19.85
CA LEU A 27 -7.72 9.68 20.93
C LEU A 27 -8.84 10.69 21.18
N ALA A 28 -9.45 11.21 20.12
CA ALA A 28 -10.52 12.18 20.24
C ALA A 28 -11.77 11.60 20.92
N GLU A 29 -12.09 10.32 20.63
CA GLU A 29 -13.16 9.55 21.29
C GLU A 29 -12.83 9.23 22.75
N ALA A 30 -11.54 9.11 23.10
CA ALA A 30 -11.08 9.02 24.48
C ALA A 30 -11.05 10.39 25.22
N GLY A 31 -11.49 11.47 24.57
CA GLY A 31 -11.63 12.80 25.18
C GLY A 31 -10.42 13.71 25.05
N TYR A 32 -9.37 13.30 24.34
CA TYR A 32 -8.20 14.15 24.09
C TYR A 32 -8.49 15.18 23.01
N ARG A 33 -7.90 16.37 23.14
CA ARG A 33 -7.82 17.34 22.04
C ARG A 33 -6.68 16.95 21.11
N VAL A 34 -6.96 16.91 19.81
CA VAL A 34 -6.03 16.44 18.79
C VAL A 34 -5.83 17.53 17.74
N LEU A 35 -4.58 17.83 17.44
CA LEU A 35 -4.19 18.62 16.27
C LEU A 35 -3.59 17.67 15.23
N VAL A 36 -4.23 17.56 14.07
CA VAL A 36 -3.72 16.82 12.92
C VAL A 36 -3.14 17.83 11.94
N ILE A 37 -1.89 17.60 11.52
CA ILE A 37 -1.26 18.37 10.45
C ILE A 37 -0.92 17.46 9.27
N ASP A 38 -1.03 17.99 8.05
CA ASP A 38 -0.49 17.34 6.85
C ASP A 38 0.16 18.40 5.95
N GLN A 39 1.31 18.05 5.37
CA GLN A 39 1.99 18.91 4.41
C GLN A 39 1.24 19.00 3.08
N ARG A 40 0.44 17.97 2.74
CA ARG A 40 -0.36 17.95 1.52
C ARG A 40 -1.60 18.85 1.66
N PRO A 41 -2.17 19.32 0.54
CA PRO A 41 -3.38 20.14 0.55
C PRO A 41 -4.68 19.32 0.75
N HIS A 42 -4.58 18.03 1.07
CA HIS A 42 -5.72 17.13 1.21
C HIS A 42 -5.46 16.07 2.30
N ILE A 43 -6.54 15.43 2.75
CA ILE A 43 -6.51 14.30 3.69
C ILE A 43 -6.35 12.96 2.96
N GLY A 44 -6.15 11.88 3.71
CA GLY A 44 -6.15 10.51 3.21
C GLY A 44 -4.78 9.97 2.82
N GLY A 45 -3.75 10.82 2.81
CA GLY A 45 -2.42 10.44 2.35
C GLY A 45 -2.48 9.84 0.95
N ASN A 46 -1.88 8.67 0.75
CA ASN A 46 -1.91 7.99 -0.56
C ASN A 46 -3.29 7.42 -0.91
N ALA A 47 -4.20 7.22 0.05
CA ALA A 47 -5.54 6.74 -0.26
C ALA A 47 -6.47 7.85 -0.80
N HIS A 48 -6.01 9.10 -0.88
CA HIS A 48 -6.81 10.20 -1.40
C HIS A 48 -7.33 9.93 -2.82
N ASP A 49 -8.62 10.18 -3.00
CA ASP A 49 -9.30 10.10 -4.28
C ASP A 49 -10.08 11.39 -4.62
N TYR A 50 -10.28 11.61 -5.92
CA TYR A 50 -11.05 12.72 -6.46
C TYR A 50 -11.86 12.25 -7.67
N VAL A 51 -12.85 13.04 -8.08
CA VAL A 51 -13.61 12.80 -9.32
C VAL A 51 -13.07 13.72 -10.40
N ASP A 52 -12.62 13.15 -11.51
CA ASP A 52 -12.05 13.89 -12.62
C ASP A 52 -13.11 14.48 -13.57
N GLU A 53 -12.65 15.15 -14.64
CA GLU A 53 -13.51 15.74 -15.67
C GLU A 53 -14.37 14.71 -16.42
N ASN A 54 -13.86 13.47 -16.57
CA ASN A 54 -14.57 12.35 -17.17
C ASN A 54 -15.68 11.80 -16.26
N GLY A 55 -15.83 12.32 -15.04
CA GLY A 55 -16.79 11.83 -14.06
C GLY A 55 -16.37 10.51 -13.43
N ILE A 56 -15.07 10.20 -13.49
CA ILE A 56 -14.47 8.98 -12.96
C ILE A 56 -13.76 9.30 -11.64
N ARG A 57 -14.02 8.50 -10.62
CA ARG A 57 -13.26 8.52 -9.36
C ARG A 57 -11.89 7.90 -9.60
N VAL A 58 -10.86 8.68 -9.33
CA VAL A 58 -9.45 8.31 -9.51
C VAL A 58 -8.76 8.46 -8.16
N HIS A 59 -7.96 7.47 -7.78
CA HIS A 59 -7.07 7.63 -6.65
C HIS A 59 -5.84 8.37 -7.13
N ALA A 60 -5.51 9.49 -6.47
CA ALA A 60 -4.43 10.37 -6.89
C ALA A 60 -3.06 9.70 -6.92
N TYR A 61 -2.91 8.60 -6.17
CA TYR A 61 -1.64 7.96 -5.84
C TYR A 61 -1.65 6.46 -6.15
N GLY A 62 -2.36 6.06 -7.20
CA GLY A 62 -2.48 4.67 -7.65
C GLY A 62 -3.63 3.91 -6.97
N PRO A 63 -3.99 2.73 -7.49
CA PRO A 63 -5.14 1.96 -7.00
C PRO A 63 -4.90 1.52 -5.56
N HIS A 64 -5.88 1.81 -4.71
CA HIS A 64 -5.92 1.44 -3.29
C HIS A 64 -7.11 0.54 -3.11
N LEU A 65 -6.88 -0.73 -2.84
CA LEU A 65 -7.91 -1.75 -2.83
C LEU A 65 -8.00 -2.30 -1.42
N PHE A 66 -9.15 -2.15 -0.78
CA PHE A 66 -9.30 -2.57 0.60
C PHE A 66 -9.60 -4.08 0.66
N HIS A 67 -8.71 -4.80 1.33
CA HIS A 67 -8.82 -6.22 1.60
C HIS A 67 -8.36 -6.46 3.04
N THR A 68 -8.96 -7.42 3.73
CA THR A 68 -8.50 -7.84 5.05
C THR A 68 -9.14 -9.16 5.50
N LYS A 69 -8.45 -9.83 6.42
CA LYS A 69 -8.94 -10.95 7.24
C LYS A 69 -9.17 -10.58 8.70
N MET A 70 -9.14 -9.30 9.05
CA MET A 70 -9.21 -8.82 10.43
C MET A 70 -10.59 -8.23 10.74
N PRO A 71 -11.48 -8.95 11.47
CA PRO A 71 -12.84 -8.48 11.79
C PRO A 71 -12.87 -7.10 12.43
N ARG A 72 -11.96 -6.85 13.37
CA ARG A 72 -11.82 -5.55 14.04
C ARG A 72 -11.54 -4.38 13.08
N VAL A 73 -10.76 -4.62 12.02
CA VAL A 73 -10.47 -3.59 11.02
C VAL A 73 -11.72 -3.28 10.21
N ILE A 74 -12.48 -4.32 9.84
CA ILE A 74 -13.77 -4.19 9.12
C ILE A 74 -14.78 -3.40 9.97
N GLU A 75 -14.92 -3.77 11.24
CA GLU A 75 -15.78 -3.09 12.21
C GLU A 75 -15.39 -1.62 12.35
N TRP A 76 -14.08 -1.33 12.41
CA TRP A 76 -13.60 0.03 12.54
C TRP A 76 -13.91 0.89 11.31
N VAL A 77 -13.56 0.43 10.09
CA VAL A 77 -13.77 1.25 8.88
C VAL A 77 -15.24 1.50 8.56
N LYS A 78 -16.12 0.52 8.83
CA LYS A 78 -17.56 0.63 8.55
C LYS A 78 -18.28 1.67 9.39
N ARG A 79 -17.67 2.16 10.46
CA ARG A 79 -18.19 3.30 11.25
C ARG A 79 -18.18 4.61 10.49
N PHE A 80 -17.35 4.72 9.45
CA PHE A 80 -17.04 5.99 8.78
C PHE A 80 -17.57 6.09 7.34
N GLY A 81 -18.28 5.06 6.86
CA GLY A 81 -18.99 5.08 5.59
C GLY A 81 -19.39 3.70 5.07
N GLU A 82 -20.12 3.70 3.95
CA GLU A 82 -20.58 2.47 3.30
C GLU A 82 -19.47 1.86 2.43
N PHE A 83 -19.33 0.54 2.51
CA PHE A 83 -18.41 -0.23 1.67
C PHE A 83 -19.20 -1.25 0.84
N VAL A 84 -18.85 -1.37 -0.43
CA VAL A 84 -19.46 -2.28 -1.38
C VAL A 84 -18.51 -3.44 -1.71
N PRO A 85 -19.01 -4.68 -1.89
CA PRO A 85 -18.16 -5.81 -2.25
C PRO A 85 -17.41 -5.58 -3.56
N TYR A 86 -16.13 -5.98 -3.60
CA TYR A 86 -15.32 -5.94 -4.81
C TYR A 86 -14.26 -7.02 -4.77
N THR A 87 -14.22 -7.90 -5.76
CA THR A 87 -13.17 -8.91 -5.88
C THR A 87 -12.14 -8.46 -6.88
N HIS A 88 -10.92 -8.19 -6.42
CA HIS A 88 -9.87 -7.65 -7.28
C HIS A 88 -9.27 -8.71 -8.20
N LYS A 89 -9.12 -8.37 -9.48
CA LYS A 89 -8.51 -9.20 -10.51
C LYS A 89 -7.45 -8.42 -11.26
N VAL A 90 -6.31 -9.07 -11.51
CA VAL A 90 -5.18 -8.54 -12.27
C VAL A 90 -4.88 -9.45 -13.46
N ARG A 91 -4.43 -8.86 -14.55
CA ARG A 91 -3.84 -9.58 -15.67
C ARG A 91 -2.40 -9.17 -15.87
N ALA A 92 -1.55 -10.10 -16.28
CA ALA A 92 -0.24 -9.80 -16.83
C ALA A 92 -0.30 -9.93 -18.35
N LEU A 93 0.13 -8.88 -19.05
CA LEU A 93 0.18 -8.87 -20.51
C LEU A 93 1.45 -9.58 -20.97
N LEU A 94 1.32 -10.71 -21.67
CA LEU A 94 2.44 -11.44 -22.23
C LEU A 94 3.03 -10.72 -23.45
N PRO A 95 4.28 -11.05 -23.86
CA PRO A 95 4.87 -10.53 -25.10
C PRO A 95 4.05 -10.84 -26.35
N SER A 96 3.24 -11.90 -26.34
CA SER A 96 2.28 -12.23 -27.41
C SER A 96 1.10 -11.27 -27.51
N GLY A 97 0.91 -10.38 -26.53
CA GLY A 97 -0.25 -9.51 -26.40
C GLY A 97 -1.43 -10.15 -25.67
N ILE A 98 -1.29 -11.39 -25.18
CA ILE A 98 -2.36 -12.11 -24.48
C ILE A 98 -2.33 -11.75 -22.97
N PRO A 99 -3.44 -11.28 -22.38
CA PRO A 99 -3.53 -11.07 -20.94
C PRO A 99 -3.83 -12.38 -20.21
N VAL A 100 -2.99 -12.76 -19.25
CA VAL A 100 -3.16 -13.97 -18.42
C VAL A 100 -3.40 -13.63 -16.95
N PRO A 101 -4.06 -14.50 -16.17
CA PRO A 101 -4.24 -14.30 -14.73
C PRO A 101 -2.94 -14.00 -13.99
N LEU A 102 -3.02 -13.02 -13.09
CA LEU A 102 -2.05 -12.78 -12.03
C LEU A 102 -2.83 -12.67 -10.72
N PRO A 103 -2.53 -13.46 -9.68
CA PRO A 103 -1.35 -14.32 -9.50
C PRO A 103 -1.30 -15.52 -10.46
N ILE A 104 -0.10 -16.08 -10.66
CA ILE A 104 0.09 -17.23 -11.56
C ILE A 104 -0.78 -18.38 -11.08
N ASN A 105 -1.61 -18.90 -11.98
CA ASN A 105 -2.52 -20.01 -11.73
C ASN A 105 -2.46 -21.03 -12.87
N LEU A 106 -3.34 -22.03 -12.87
CA LEU A 106 -3.41 -23.08 -13.88
C LEU A 106 -3.54 -22.53 -15.32
N ASP A 107 -4.38 -21.51 -15.52
CA ASP A 107 -4.60 -20.91 -16.84
C ASP A 107 -3.35 -20.16 -17.32
N THR A 108 -2.66 -19.48 -16.42
CA THR A 108 -1.37 -18.86 -16.72
C THR A 108 -0.33 -19.90 -17.15
N VAL A 109 -0.24 -21.03 -16.46
CA VAL A 109 0.70 -22.12 -16.80
C VAL A 109 0.36 -22.71 -18.16
N ASN A 110 -0.92 -22.99 -18.42
CA ASN A 110 -1.36 -23.49 -19.73
C ASN A 110 -1.00 -22.56 -20.87
N GLU A 111 -1.26 -21.26 -20.71
CA GLU A 111 -0.94 -20.27 -21.74
C GLU A 111 0.56 -20.17 -21.98
N VAL A 112 1.37 -20.09 -20.92
CA VAL A 112 2.82 -19.86 -21.05
C VAL A 112 3.56 -21.08 -21.59
N PHE A 113 3.15 -22.29 -21.19
CA PHE A 113 3.83 -23.53 -21.59
C PHE A 113 3.14 -24.27 -22.74
N GLY A 114 2.03 -23.75 -23.26
CA GLY A 114 1.25 -24.41 -24.31
C GLY A 114 0.68 -25.77 -23.87
N THR A 115 0.31 -25.88 -22.59
CA THR A 115 -0.21 -27.13 -22.00
C THR A 115 -1.73 -27.10 -21.89
N HIS A 116 -2.31 -28.27 -21.61
CA HIS A 116 -3.76 -28.44 -21.40
C HIS A 116 -4.03 -29.14 -20.05
N TYR A 117 -3.46 -28.61 -18.98
CA TYR A 117 -3.71 -29.12 -17.63
C TYR A 117 -5.13 -28.78 -17.18
N GLU A 118 -5.76 -29.70 -16.46
CA GLU A 118 -7.12 -29.56 -15.95
C GLU A 118 -7.17 -29.58 -14.42
N THR A 119 -6.11 -30.05 -13.77
CA THR A 119 -6.06 -30.26 -12.32
C THR A 119 -4.87 -29.56 -11.66
N ALA A 120 -5.05 -29.16 -10.41
CA ALA A 120 -3.98 -28.58 -9.60
C ALA A 120 -2.77 -29.52 -9.42
N GLY A 121 -3.00 -30.83 -9.41
CA GLY A 121 -1.93 -31.84 -9.33
C GLY A 121 -1.01 -31.83 -10.55
N GLN A 122 -1.56 -31.64 -11.76
CA GLN A 122 -0.76 -31.56 -12.99
C GLN A 122 0.09 -30.28 -13.01
N VAL A 123 -0.48 -29.14 -12.62
CA VAL A 123 0.26 -27.88 -12.51
C VAL A 123 1.37 -28.01 -11.46
N LEU A 124 1.08 -28.57 -10.30
CA LEU A 124 2.08 -28.80 -9.25
C LEU A 124 3.23 -29.71 -9.74
N ALA A 125 2.91 -30.79 -10.47
CA ALA A 125 3.93 -31.67 -11.06
C ALA A 125 4.78 -30.93 -12.10
N HIS A 126 4.16 -30.09 -12.93
CA HIS A 126 4.88 -29.26 -13.90
C HIS A 126 5.82 -28.28 -13.20
N LEU A 127 5.32 -27.48 -12.24
CA LEU A 127 6.12 -26.51 -11.50
C LEU A 127 7.31 -27.18 -10.79
N LYS A 128 7.11 -28.37 -10.20
CA LYS A 128 8.21 -29.16 -9.62
C LYS A 128 9.24 -29.61 -10.65
N SER A 129 8.81 -29.93 -11.88
CA SER A 129 9.73 -30.39 -12.94
C SER A 129 10.62 -29.27 -13.51
N VAL A 130 10.17 -28.01 -13.41
CA VAL A 130 10.92 -26.82 -13.88
C VAL A 130 11.57 -26.03 -12.75
N ALA A 131 11.29 -26.37 -11.50
CA ALA A 131 11.87 -25.72 -10.33
C ALA A 131 13.38 -26.02 -10.23
N LEU A 132 14.14 -25.02 -9.77
CA LEU A 132 15.56 -25.17 -9.48
C LEU A 132 15.79 -25.47 -8.00
N GLU A 133 16.86 -26.21 -7.69
CA GLU A 133 17.15 -26.61 -6.32
C GLU A 133 17.80 -25.46 -5.54
N PHE A 134 17.02 -24.86 -4.64
CA PHE A 134 17.49 -23.90 -3.63
C PHE A 134 16.89 -24.27 -2.27
N PRO A 135 17.57 -25.10 -1.45
CA PRO A 135 17.04 -25.56 -0.17
C PRO A 135 16.75 -24.43 0.82
N GLU A 136 17.56 -23.37 0.78
CA GLU A 136 17.40 -22.18 1.61
C GLU A 136 17.51 -20.91 0.75
N PRO A 137 16.42 -20.49 0.07
CA PRO A 137 16.46 -19.32 -0.80
C PRO A 137 16.77 -18.04 -0.03
N VAL A 138 17.86 -17.35 -0.39
CA VAL A 138 18.33 -16.14 0.31
C VAL A 138 17.87 -14.83 -0.32
N ASN A 139 17.35 -14.87 -1.55
CA ASN A 139 16.89 -13.71 -2.30
C ASN A 139 15.58 -14.02 -3.08
N ALA A 140 15.02 -13.00 -3.74
CA ALA A 140 13.79 -13.15 -4.49
C ALA A 140 13.93 -14.05 -5.73
N ALA A 141 15.08 -14.05 -6.41
CA ALA A 141 15.33 -14.90 -7.58
C ALA A 141 15.28 -16.37 -7.21
N GLU A 142 16.08 -16.79 -6.22
CA GLU A 142 16.14 -18.19 -5.76
C GLU A 142 14.78 -18.67 -5.26
N TYR A 143 14.03 -17.82 -4.54
CA TYR A 143 12.70 -18.17 -4.07
C TYR A 143 11.77 -18.45 -5.25
N LEU A 144 11.76 -17.59 -6.27
CA LEU A 144 10.91 -17.78 -7.44
C LEU A 144 11.37 -18.98 -8.28
N TYR A 145 12.66 -19.14 -8.54
CA TYR A 145 13.20 -20.29 -9.25
C TYR A 145 12.86 -21.62 -8.56
N ALA A 146 12.90 -21.67 -7.24
CA ALA A 146 12.54 -22.87 -6.48
C ALA A 146 11.05 -23.19 -6.50
N ASN A 147 10.17 -22.23 -6.79
CA ASN A 147 8.72 -22.42 -6.71
C ASN A 147 8.00 -22.43 -8.07
N ILE A 148 8.49 -21.66 -9.05
CA ILE A 148 7.86 -21.50 -10.37
C ILE A 148 8.83 -21.70 -11.55
N GLY A 149 10.10 -22.01 -11.27
CA GLY A 149 11.11 -22.21 -12.30
C GLY A 149 11.53 -20.93 -13.02
N GLN A 150 12.52 -21.06 -13.90
CA GLN A 150 13.13 -19.91 -14.57
C GLN A 150 12.17 -19.20 -15.53
N THR A 151 11.43 -19.94 -16.37
CA THR A 151 10.56 -19.37 -17.40
C THR A 151 9.52 -18.39 -16.83
N LEU A 152 8.78 -18.80 -15.81
CA LEU A 152 7.77 -17.94 -15.18
C LEU A 152 8.40 -16.79 -14.39
N THR A 153 9.56 -17.04 -13.76
CA THR A 153 10.30 -16.00 -13.03
C THR A 153 10.76 -14.89 -13.97
N ASP A 154 11.39 -15.25 -15.08
CA ASP A 154 11.96 -14.31 -16.05
C ASP A 154 10.88 -13.59 -16.85
N LEU A 155 9.70 -14.20 -17.00
CA LEU A 155 8.55 -13.59 -17.67
C LEU A 155 7.77 -12.61 -16.78
N PHE A 156 7.37 -13.03 -15.57
CA PHE A 156 6.44 -12.24 -14.75
C PHE A 156 7.12 -11.35 -13.72
N PHE A 157 8.27 -11.77 -13.19
CA PHE A 157 8.87 -11.12 -12.01
C PHE A 157 10.11 -10.33 -12.35
N ARG A 158 11.01 -10.85 -13.18
CA ARG A 158 12.29 -10.20 -13.49
C ARG A 158 12.12 -8.81 -14.12
N PRO A 159 11.44 -8.64 -15.28
CA PRO A 159 11.26 -7.33 -15.89
C PRO A 159 10.45 -6.40 -15.00
N TYR A 160 9.37 -6.90 -14.38
CA TYR A 160 8.54 -6.10 -13.48
C TYR A 160 9.34 -5.59 -12.27
N THR A 161 10.14 -6.45 -11.64
CA THR A 161 10.98 -6.08 -10.49
C THR A 161 12.03 -5.05 -10.90
N LYS A 162 12.70 -5.25 -12.04
CA LYS A 162 13.70 -4.29 -12.51
C LYS A 162 13.10 -2.91 -12.71
N LYS A 163 11.90 -2.82 -13.29
CA LYS A 163 11.15 -1.56 -13.43
C LYS A 163 10.76 -0.97 -12.08
N MET A 164 10.06 -1.76 -11.26
CA MET A 164 9.47 -1.31 -10.00
C MET A 164 10.52 -0.86 -8.98
N TRP A 165 11.62 -1.61 -8.88
CA TRP A 165 12.60 -1.48 -7.80
C TRP A 165 13.96 -0.96 -8.26
N ALA A 166 14.23 -0.87 -9.56
CA ALA A 166 15.57 -0.57 -10.10
C ALA A 166 16.66 -1.53 -9.58
N MET A 167 16.27 -2.77 -9.29
CA MET A 167 17.12 -3.82 -8.70
C MET A 167 16.91 -5.13 -9.44
N ASP A 168 17.93 -5.99 -9.43
CA ASP A 168 17.78 -7.37 -9.86
C ASP A 168 17.12 -8.22 -8.77
N LEU A 169 16.48 -9.32 -9.18
CA LEU A 169 15.78 -10.22 -8.25
C LEU A 169 16.74 -10.81 -7.18
N GLU A 170 18.00 -11.00 -7.56
CA GLU A 170 19.08 -11.52 -6.73
C GLU A 170 19.47 -10.55 -5.60
N GLU A 171 19.22 -9.25 -5.78
CA GLU A 171 19.54 -8.20 -4.78
C GLU A 171 18.37 -7.93 -3.83
N MET A 172 17.17 -8.43 -4.17
CA MET A 172 15.93 -8.12 -3.48
C MET A 172 15.59 -9.18 -2.42
N SER A 173 15.06 -8.74 -1.28
CA SER A 173 14.57 -9.66 -0.26
C SER A 173 13.40 -10.51 -0.78
N ALA A 174 13.42 -11.81 -0.52
CA ALA A 174 12.32 -12.73 -0.87
C ALA A 174 10.96 -12.30 -0.25
N ALA A 175 10.97 -11.54 0.84
CA ALA A 175 9.76 -11.01 1.47
C ALA A 175 8.93 -10.12 0.51
N VAL A 176 9.54 -9.50 -0.50
CA VAL A 176 8.83 -8.66 -1.48
C VAL A 176 7.95 -9.50 -2.41
N VAL A 177 8.48 -10.63 -2.92
CA VAL A 177 7.77 -11.49 -3.88
C VAL A 177 6.85 -12.50 -3.21
N LYS A 178 7.14 -12.91 -1.96
CA LYS A 178 6.28 -13.78 -1.15
C LYS A 178 4.88 -13.23 -0.88
N ARG A 179 4.65 -11.94 -1.16
CA ARG A 179 3.33 -11.29 -1.06
C ARG A 179 2.38 -11.68 -2.18
N ILE A 180 2.89 -12.21 -3.30
CA ILE A 180 2.06 -12.64 -4.43
C ILE A 180 1.88 -14.16 -4.31
N PRO A 181 0.67 -14.65 -4.01
CA PRO A 181 0.45 -16.08 -3.78
C PRO A 181 0.63 -16.84 -5.09
N LEU A 182 1.29 -17.99 -5.03
CA LEU A 182 1.39 -18.90 -6.17
C LEU A 182 0.24 -19.90 -6.12
N ARG A 183 -0.51 -20.05 -7.21
CA ARG A 183 -1.69 -20.92 -7.27
C ARG A 183 -1.48 -22.03 -8.27
N THR A 184 -2.07 -23.19 -7.98
CA THR A 184 -2.10 -24.33 -8.89
C THR A 184 -3.51 -24.62 -9.41
N ASP A 185 -4.53 -23.95 -8.88
CA ASP A 185 -5.92 -24.03 -9.31
C ASP A 185 -6.26 -22.93 -10.34
N ARG A 186 -7.55 -22.74 -10.64
CA ARG A 186 -8.06 -21.69 -11.53
C ARG A 186 -8.48 -20.42 -10.80
N THR A 187 -8.07 -20.25 -9.53
CA THR A 187 -8.42 -19.06 -8.76
C THR A 187 -7.76 -17.84 -9.40
N ASP A 188 -8.58 -16.84 -9.69
CA ASP A 188 -8.21 -15.66 -10.50
C ASP A 188 -8.34 -14.34 -9.72
N THR A 189 -8.58 -14.45 -8.42
CA THR A 189 -8.68 -13.32 -7.50
C THR A 189 -7.31 -12.99 -6.92
N TYR A 190 -6.96 -11.70 -6.88
CA TYR A 190 -5.64 -11.26 -6.41
C TYR A 190 -5.43 -11.43 -4.90
N PHE A 191 -6.47 -11.14 -4.11
CA PHE A 191 -6.47 -11.28 -2.65
C PHE A 191 -7.32 -12.48 -2.20
N ALA A 192 -7.08 -13.65 -2.80
CA ALA A 192 -7.93 -14.82 -2.56
C ALA A 192 -7.86 -15.38 -1.13
N ASP A 193 -6.82 -15.04 -0.36
CA ASP A 193 -6.67 -15.49 1.04
C ASP A 193 -7.28 -14.52 2.07
N ASP A 194 -7.90 -13.42 1.62
CA ASP A 194 -8.57 -12.46 2.50
C ASP A 194 -10.08 -12.68 2.53
N ASP A 195 -10.65 -12.65 3.75
CA ASP A 195 -12.07 -12.91 4.00
C ASP A 195 -12.98 -11.83 3.39
N VAL A 196 -12.48 -10.59 3.35
CA VAL A 196 -13.25 -9.44 2.87
C VAL A 196 -12.42 -8.63 1.88
N GLN A 197 -13.04 -8.36 0.73
CA GLN A 197 -12.58 -7.37 -0.24
C GLN A 197 -13.75 -6.44 -0.57
N MET A 198 -13.53 -5.15 -0.39
CA MET A 198 -14.57 -4.13 -0.55
C MET A 198 -13.99 -2.78 -0.91
N MET A 199 -14.82 -1.87 -1.44
CA MET A 199 -14.44 -0.51 -1.79
C MET A 199 -15.36 0.49 -1.10
N PRO A 200 -14.88 1.67 -0.66
CA PRO A 200 -15.76 2.70 -0.14
C PRO A 200 -16.68 3.21 -1.24
N ARG A 201 -18.00 3.12 -1.03
CA ARG A 201 -19.02 3.50 -2.02
C ARG A 201 -18.82 4.93 -2.53
N ASP A 202 -18.55 5.83 -1.61
CA ASP A 202 -18.37 7.26 -1.88
C ASP A 202 -16.90 7.69 -1.85
N GLY A 203 -15.99 6.72 -1.94
CA GLY A 203 -14.53 6.91 -1.99
C GLY A 203 -13.85 7.10 -0.66
N TYR A 204 -12.53 6.96 -0.69
CA TYR A 204 -11.68 7.05 0.49
C TYR A 204 -11.67 8.46 1.08
N THR A 205 -11.62 9.52 0.27
CA THR A 205 -11.62 10.89 0.81
C THR A 205 -12.86 11.12 1.68
N LYS A 206 -14.02 10.57 1.29
CA LYS A 206 -15.25 10.66 2.09
C LYS A 206 -15.16 9.92 3.43
N ILE A 207 -14.50 8.76 3.45
CA ILE A 207 -14.19 8.04 4.69
C ILE A 207 -13.33 8.91 5.61
N PHE A 208 -12.26 9.52 5.09
CA PHE A 208 -11.37 10.37 5.87
C PHE A 208 -12.07 11.64 6.38
N GLU A 209 -12.94 12.27 5.59
CA GLU A 209 -13.77 13.39 6.07
C GLU A 209 -14.57 12.99 7.31
N THR A 210 -15.22 11.83 7.28
CA THR A 210 -15.98 11.32 8.42
C THR A 210 -15.06 10.98 9.59
N ILE A 211 -13.88 10.41 9.35
CA ILE A 211 -12.89 10.12 10.41
C ILE A 211 -12.39 11.41 11.09
N PHE A 212 -12.19 12.50 10.37
CA PHE A 212 -11.72 13.76 10.98
C PHE A 212 -12.85 14.65 11.51
N ASN A 213 -14.11 14.39 11.15
CA ASN A 213 -15.26 15.13 11.67
C ASN A 213 -15.58 14.75 13.13
N HIS A 214 -14.84 15.34 14.08
CA HIS A 214 -15.06 15.21 15.52
C HIS A 214 -14.74 16.53 16.22
N PRO A 215 -15.51 16.97 17.23
CA PRO A 215 -15.31 18.27 17.89
C PRO A 215 -13.92 18.44 18.55
N ASN A 216 -13.27 17.33 18.93
CA ASN A 216 -11.93 17.36 19.52
C ASN A 216 -10.78 17.27 18.50
N ILE A 217 -11.06 17.18 17.20
CA ILE A 217 -10.05 17.11 16.15
C ILE A 217 -9.99 18.46 15.43
N ASN A 218 -8.82 19.09 15.45
CA ASN A 218 -8.49 20.21 14.59
C ASN A 218 -7.54 19.73 13.49
N LEU A 219 -7.83 20.07 12.23
CA LEU A 219 -7.06 19.64 11.06
C LEU A 219 -6.46 20.87 10.36
N SER A 220 -5.14 20.84 10.13
CA SER A 220 -4.40 21.85 9.37
C SER A 220 -3.66 21.22 8.20
N LEU A 221 -4.10 21.51 6.98
CA LEU A 221 -3.46 21.07 5.74
C LEU A 221 -2.41 22.08 5.28
N ASN A 222 -1.58 21.74 4.30
CA ASN A 222 -0.44 22.57 3.85
C ASN A 222 0.49 23.00 5.00
N THR A 223 0.63 22.15 6.02
CA THR A 223 1.38 22.46 7.24
C THR A 223 2.47 21.40 7.43
N CYS A 224 3.72 21.79 7.19
CA CYS A 224 4.88 20.94 7.46
C CYS A 224 5.10 20.80 8.97
N PHE A 225 5.58 19.64 9.40
CA PHE A 225 6.01 19.44 10.78
C PHE A 225 7.30 20.22 11.07
N ASP A 226 7.37 20.81 12.25
CA ASP A 226 8.57 21.43 12.80
C ASP A 226 8.77 20.94 14.24
N LYS A 227 10.00 20.56 14.62
CA LYS A 227 10.34 20.12 15.98
C LYS A 227 9.97 21.17 17.04
N ALA A 228 9.94 22.47 16.68
CA ALA A 228 9.49 23.56 17.54
C ALA A 228 8.01 23.48 17.94
N MET A 229 7.20 22.64 17.27
CA MET A 229 5.81 22.37 17.66
C MET A 229 5.72 21.48 18.91
N LEU A 230 6.71 20.63 19.16
CA LEU A 230 6.65 19.61 20.23
C LEU A 230 6.42 20.18 21.64
N PRO A 231 7.07 21.30 22.06
CA PRO A 231 6.83 21.86 23.40
C PRO A 231 5.39 22.33 23.65
N ALA A 232 4.63 22.63 22.59
CA ALA A 232 3.24 23.06 22.66
C ALA A 232 2.24 21.89 22.75
N CYS A 233 2.72 20.65 22.62
CA CYS A 233 1.89 19.45 22.60
C CYS A 233 2.15 18.57 23.83
N GLU A 234 1.17 17.74 24.18
CA GLU A 234 1.32 16.75 25.25
C GLU A 234 2.12 15.53 24.79
N PHE A 235 1.90 15.12 23.55
CA PHE A 235 2.56 14.00 22.90
C PHE A 235 2.43 14.15 21.37
N CYS A 236 3.31 13.53 20.60
CA CYS A 236 3.28 13.54 19.15
C CYS A 236 3.24 12.11 18.58
N PHE A 237 2.30 11.81 17.70
CA PHE A 237 2.37 10.62 16.83
C PHE A 237 2.76 11.07 15.43
N ASN A 238 3.94 10.64 14.97
CA ASN A 238 4.56 11.19 13.79
C ASN A 238 4.68 10.17 12.65
N ALA A 239 3.99 10.41 11.54
CA ALA A 239 4.07 9.58 10.35
C ALA A 239 5.14 10.02 9.34
N MET A 240 5.92 11.05 9.63
CA MET A 240 7.02 11.49 8.78
C MET A 240 8.10 10.40 8.66
N PRO A 241 8.88 10.37 7.57
CA PRO A 241 10.04 9.50 7.45
C PRO A 241 11.01 9.69 8.62
N ILE A 242 11.36 8.58 9.29
CA ILE A 242 12.18 8.62 10.52
C ILE A 242 13.61 9.16 10.27
N ASP A 243 14.18 8.85 9.11
CA ASP A 243 15.48 9.35 8.68
C ASP A 243 15.47 10.89 8.52
N GLU A 244 14.40 11.43 7.94
CA GLU A 244 14.19 12.86 7.78
C GLU A 244 13.97 13.56 9.14
N TYR A 245 13.28 12.93 10.09
CA TYR A 245 13.15 13.48 11.44
C TYR A 245 14.52 13.64 12.11
N PHE A 246 15.42 12.70 11.92
CA PHE A 246 16.78 12.74 12.46
C PHE A 246 17.79 13.41 11.52
N ASP A 247 17.32 14.30 10.64
CA ASP A 247 18.14 15.13 9.75
C ASP A 247 19.15 14.31 8.93
N PHE A 248 18.76 13.08 8.55
CA PHE A 248 19.57 12.11 7.81
C PHE A 248 20.93 11.77 8.47
N SER A 249 21.02 11.89 9.80
CA SER A 249 22.28 11.73 10.56
C SER A 249 23.00 10.38 10.42
N LEU A 250 22.30 9.30 10.06
CA LEU A 250 22.88 7.97 9.78
C LEU A 250 22.86 7.62 8.28
N GLY A 251 22.38 8.53 7.42
CA GLY A 251 22.14 8.32 5.99
C GLY A 251 20.66 8.14 5.64
N GLU A 252 20.35 8.21 4.34
CA GLU A 252 18.97 8.12 3.85
C GLU A 252 18.43 6.68 3.88
N LEU A 253 17.15 6.52 4.27
CA LEU A 253 16.40 5.30 4.06
C LEU A 253 15.74 5.36 2.67
N PRO A 254 16.11 4.49 1.71
CA PRO A 254 15.62 4.62 0.35
C PRO A 254 14.17 4.17 0.17
N TYR A 255 13.47 4.91 -0.68
CA TYR A 255 12.11 4.58 -1.11
C TYR A 255 12.01 4.55 -2.63
N ARG A 256 11.17 3.65 -3.14
CA ARG A 256 10.63 3.77 -4.50
C ARG A 256 9.42 4.70 -4.51
N SER A 257 9.24 5.33 -5.66
CA SER A 257 8.16 6.22 -5.96
C SER A 257 7.49 5.88 -7.29
N LEU A 258 6.36 6.53 -7.55
CA LEU A 258 5.55 6.32 -8.75
C LEU A 258 5.12 7.66 -9.32
N LYS A 259 5.28 7.81 -10.64
CA LYS A 259 4.65 8.85 -11.44
C LYS A 259 3.40 8.25 -12.09
N PHE A 260 2.31 9.01 -12.06
CA PHE A 260 1.00 8.58 -12.56
C PHE A 260 0.65 9.32 -13.83
N HIS A 261 0.43 8.57 -14.90
CA HIS A 261 0.13 9.10 -16.23
C HIS A 261 -1.32 8.79 -16.59
N HIS A 262 -2.18 9.80 -16.51
CA HIS A 262 -3.60 9.68 -16.81
C HIS A 262 -3.86 9.83 -18.31
N ARG A 263 -4.79 9.04 -18.85
CA ARG A 263 -5.31 9.20 -20.21
C ARG A 263 -6.81 8.96 -20.26
N THR A 264 -7.47 9.73 -21.11
CA THR A 264 -8.88 9.55 -21.45
C THR A 264 -9.02 8.53 -22.57
N ALA A 265 -9.99 7.64 -22.46
CA ALA A 265 -10.30 6.63 -23.47
C ALA A 265 -11.83 6.57 -23.74
N PRO A 266 -12.28 6.77 -24.99
CA PRO A 266 -13.65 6.46 -25.37
C PRO A 266 -13.80 4.96 -25.66
N GLY A 267 -14.95 4.37 -25.28
CA GLY A 267 -15.35 3.03 -25.77
C GLY A 267 -14.33 1.92 -25.53
N LEU A 268 -14.01 1.63 -24.26
CA LEU A 268 -13.13 0.51 -23.91
C LEU A 268 -13.85 -0.84 -24.07
N PRO A 269 -13.13 -1.91 -24.45
CA PRO A 269 -13.71 -3.24 -24.52
C PRO A 269 -14.17 -3.69 -23.13
N GLU A 270 -15.20 -4.54 -23.10
CA GLU A 270 -15.65 -5.15 -21.87
C GLU A 270 -14.56 -6.08 -21.32
N GLN A 271 -14.16 -5.85 -20.07
CA GLN A 271 -13.18 -6.67 -19.36
C GLN A 271 -13.55 -6.80 -17.88
N SER A 272 -13.11 -7.88 -17.25
CA SER A 272 -13.45 -8.19 -15.85
C SER A 272 -12.33 -7.91 -14.84
N TRP A 273 -11.22 -7.31 -15.27
CA TRP A 273 -10.07 -6.98 -14.42
C TRP A 273 -9.81 -5.48 -14.47
N SER A 274 -9.38 -4.90 -13.35
CA SER A 274 -9.13 -3.46 -13.28
C SER A 274 -7.67 -3.10 -13.51
N ILE A 275 -6.73 -4.05 -13.44
CA ILE A 275 -5.30 -3.76 -13.60
C ILE A 275 -4.67 -4.73 -14.59
N THR A 276 -3.90 -4.17 -15.51
CA THR A 276 -3.03 -4.93 -16.43
C THR A 276 -1.57 -4.60 -16.13
N ASN A 277 -0.79 -5.58 -15.70
CA ASN A 277 0.65 -5.47 -15.53
C ASN A 277 1.38 -5.71 -16.87
N PHE A 278 2.42 -4.94 -17.13
CA PHE A 278 3.26 -5.11 -18.31
C PHE A 278 4.48 -5.98 -17.98
N THR A 279 4.68 -7.07 -18.72
CA THR A 279 5.82 -7.97 -18.56
C THR A 279 7.04 -7.58 -19.40
N ASP A 280 6.94 -6.51 -20.18
CA ASP A 280 8.03 -5.98 -21.00
C ASP A 280 9.11 -5.23 -20.20
N THR A 281 10.15 -4.80 -20.90
CA THR A 281 11.26 -3.98 -20.38
C THR A 281 11.03 -2.47 -20.52
N GLY A 282 9.81 -2.03 -20.86
CA GLY A 282 9.47 -0.61 -20.96
C GLY A 282 9.50 0.11 -19.62
N PRO A 283 9.26 1.43 -19.54
CA PRO A 283 9.31 2.16 -18.27
C PRO A 283 8.09 1.94 -17.37
N LEU A 284 6.97 1.47 -17.92
CA LEU A 284 5.69 1.38 -17.22
C LEU A 284 5.49 -0.01 -16.60
N THR A 285 4.96 -0.06 -15.38
CA THR A 285 4.69 -1.33 -14.68
C THR A 285 3.29 -1.86 -14.92
N ARG A 286 2.29 -0.98 -14.90
CA ARG A 286 0.88 -1.38 -15.01
C ARG A 286 -0.03 -0.24 -15.47
N GLU A 287 -1.22 -0.61 -15.94
CA GLU A 287 -2.32 0.29 -16.25
C GLU A 287 -3.57 -0.09 -15.43
N THR A 288 -4.20 0.91 -14.82
CA THR A 288 -5.45 0.78 -14.07
C THR A 288 -6.62 1.32 -14.88
N ALA A 289 -7.67 0.51 -14.97
CA ALA A 289 -8.97 0.83 -15.53
C ALA A 289 -9.98 1.16 -14.43
N TRP A 290 -10.08 2.45 -14.09
CA TRP A 290 -10.87 2.93 -12.94
C TRP A 290 -12.36 2.60 -13.03
N HIS A 291 -12.92 2.62 -14.25
CA HIS A 291 -14.34 2.35 -14.49
C HIS A 291 -14.78 0.92 -14.13
N ILE A 292 -13.83 -0.02 -13.99
CA ILE A 292 -14.09 -1.40 -13.54
C ILE A 292 -14.31 -1.46 -12.02
N LEU A 293 -13.75 -0.51 -11.26
CA LEU A 293 -13.94 -0.47 -9.82
C LEU A 293 -15.37 0.01 -9.49
N PRO A 294 -16.06 -0.63 -8.53
CA PRO A 294 -17.46 -0.33 -8.27
C PRO A 294 -17.62 1.08 -7.72
N HIS A 295 -18.64 1.81 -8.19
CA HIS A 295 -18.90 3.21 -7.84
C HIS A 295 -17.81 4.22 -8.25
N HIS A 296 -16.87 3.84 -9.11
CA HIS A 296 -15.93 4.80 -9.69
C HIS A 296 -16.51 5.59 -10.87
N ILE A 297 -17.56 5.10 -11.53
CA ILE A 297 -18.33 5.93 -12.46
C ILE A 297 -19.30 6.79 -11.65
N VAL A 298 -18.90 8.01 -11.32
CA VAL A 298 -19.71 8.96 -10.54
C VAL A 298 -20.67 9.72 -11.45
N ARG A 299 -20.22 10.07 -12.66
CA ARG A 299 -21.03 10.70 -13.70
C ARG A 299 -20.73 10.07 -15.05
N LYS A 300 -21.75 9.66 -15.79
CA LYS A 300 -21.60 9.09 -17.14
C LYS A 300 -21.35 10.23 -18.14
N THR A 301 -20.15 10.29 -18.69
CA THR A 301 -19.74 11.26 -19.73
C THR A 301 -19.47 10.61 -21.10
N GLY A 302 -19.49 9.28 -21.17
CA GLY A 302 -19.05 8.50 -22.34
C GLY A 302 -17.54 8.30 -22.43
N HIS A 303 -16.77 8.87 -21.48
CA HIS A 303 -15.33 8.77 -21.41
C HIS A 303 -14.89 7.99 -20.16
N HIS A 304 -13.78 7.28 -20.27
CA HIS A 304 -13.15 6.58 -19.17
C HIS A 304 -11.75 7.10 -18.91
N THR A 305 -11.31 7.01 -17.67
CA THR A 305 -9.94 7.33 -17.28
C THR A 305 -9.15 6.06 -17.07
N LEU A 306 -7.94 6.04 -17.60
CA LEU A 306 -6.93 5.01 -17.39
C LEU A 306 -5.68 5.65 -16.81
N THR A 307 -4.99 4.96 -15.90
CA THR A 307 -3.74 5.44 -15.30
C THR A 307 -2.62 4.44 -15.53
N ARG A 308 -1.51 4.88 -16.11
CA ARG A 308 -0.27 4.11 -16.16
C ARG A 308 0.68 4.53 -15.05
N GLU A 309 1.42 3.58 -14.52
CA GLU A 309 2.38 3.81 -13.44
C GLU A 309 3.81 3.67 -13.95
N GLU A 310 4.63 4.69 -13.69
CA GLU A 310 6.07 4.72 -13.97
C GLU A 310 6.85 4.79 -12.65
N PRO A 311 7.56 3.71 -12.27
CA PRO A 311 8.36 3.73 -11.06
C PRO A 311 9.62 4.58 -11.20
N CYS A 312 9.98 5.26 -10.13
CA CYS A 312 11.17 6.10 -10.06
C CYS A 312 11.78 6.07 -8.65
N ASP A 313 12.96 6.67 -8.51
CA ASP A 313 13.48 6.98 -7.19
C ASP A 313 12.63 8.11 -6.57
N TYR A 314 12.40 8.06 -5.26
CA TYR A 314 11.61 9.10 -4.58
C TYR A 314 12.18 10.51 -4.77
N ARG A 315 13.50 10.65 -4.92
CA ARG A 315 14.16 11.93 -5.19
C ARG A 315 13.73 12.54 -6.52
N ASP A 316 13.39 11.71 -7.50
CA ASP A 316 12.96 12.15 -8.84
C ASP A 316 11.48 12.55 -8.90
N ASN A 317 10.76 12.46 -7.78
CA ASN A 317 9.32 12.71 -7.67
C ASN A 317 8.99 13.54 -6.43
N ASN A 318 9.67 14.68 -6.25
CA ASN A 318 9.44 15.61 -5.15
C ASN A 318 9.53 14.97 -3.76
N LYS A 319 10.40 13.96 -3.61
CA LYS A 319 10.59 13.18 -2.38
C LYS A 319 9.32 12.42 -1.94
N GLU A 320 8.39 12.14 -2.85
CA GLU A 320 7.21 11.36 -2.53
C GLU A 320 7.57 9.88 -2.33
N ARG A 321 7.36 9.37 -1.11
CA ARG A 321 7.80 8.04 -0.67
C ARG A 321 6.63 7.07 -0.69
N TYR A 322 6.73 6.02 -1.50
CA TYR A 322 5.68 5.01 -1.63
C TYR A 322 6.08 3.67 -1.05
N TYR A 323 7.25 3.14 -1.42
CA TYR A 323 7.64 1.78 -1.04
C TYR A 323 9.02 1.77 -0.40
N PRO A 324 9.17 1.33 0.87
CA PRO A 324 10.49 1.19 1.48
C PRO A 324 11.27 0.07 0.77
N VAL A 325 12.53 0.33 0.43
CA VAL A 325 13.36 -0.64 -0.28
C VAL A 325 13.88 -1.72 0.68
N LYS A 326 13.73 -2.99 0.28
CA LYS A 326 14.17 -4.16 1.04
C LYS A 326 15.18 -4.99 0.24
N THR A 327 16.43 -4.95 0.65
CA THR A 327 17.55 -5.68 0.03
C THR A 327 17.74 -7.05 0.66
N ALA A 328 18.30 -7.99 -0.08
CA ALA A 328 18.60 -9.35 0.41
C ALA A 328 19.60 -9.33 1.59
N ASP A 329 20.60 -8.44 1.55
CA ASP A 329 21.61 -8.26 2.61
C ASP A 329 21.07 -7.56 3.88
N GLY A 330 19.82 -7.08 3.84
CA GLY A 330 19.16 -6.37 4.93
C GLY A 330 19.77 -5.02 5.29
N ARG A 331 20.64 -4.41 4.46
CA ARG A 331 21.38 -3.18 4.82
C ARG A 331 20.48 -2.03 5.25
N TYR A 332 19.35 -1.82 4.58
CA TYR A 332 18.41 -0.73 4.93
C TYR A 332 17.54 -1.06 6.15
N ASN A 333 17.30 -2.34 6.44
CA ASN A 333 16.67 -2.74 7.69
C ASN A 333 17.60 -2.47 8.88
N LYS A 334 18.89 -2.79 8.75
CA LYS A 334 19.91 -2.49 9.76
C LYS A 334 20.03 -0.99 10.02
N LEU A 335 20.02 -0.16 8.96
CA LEU A 335 20.00 1.29 9.08
C LEU A 335 18.74 1.79 9.81
N TYR A 336 17.56 1.27 9.43
CA TYR A 336 16.32 1.61 10.12
C TYR A 336 16.36 1.22 11.60
N ASP A 337 16.92 0.06 11.97
CA ASP A 337 17.03 -0.37 13.36
C ASP A 337 17.89 0.60 14.20
N GLN A 338 18.90 1.22 13.59
CA GLN A 338 19.69 2.28 14.26
C GLN A 338 18.86 3.55 14.48
N TYR A 339 18.09 4.00 13.49
CA TYR A 339 17.17 5.13 13.66
C TYR A 339 16.08 4.83 14.69
N LYS A 340 15.56 3.60 14.70
CA LYS A 340 14.58 3.15 15.68
C LYS A 340 15.17 3.22 17.10
N ALA A 341 16.42 2.78 17.29
CA ALA A 341 17.11 2.92 18.57
C ALA A 341 17.29 4.39 19.00
N MET A 342 17.53 5.30 18.05
CA MET A 342 17.55 6.75 18.35
C MET A 342 16.17 7.26 18.81
N ALA A 343 15.09 6.80 18.17
CA ALA A 343 13.72 7.16 18.54
C ALA A 343 13.32 6.67 19.94
N GLU A 344 13.97 5.65 20.51
CA GLU A 344 13.70 5.20 21.88
C GLU A 344 14.14 6.21 22.95
N PHE A 345 15.05 7.14 22.62
CA PHE A 345 15.46 8.23 23.52
C PHE A 345 14.50 9.42 23.50
N GLU A 346 13.56 9.45 22.57
CA GLU A 346 12.58 10.53 22.43
C GLU A 346 11.35 10.26 23.30
N THR A 347 11.11 11.11 24.31
CA THR A 347 10.12 10.82 25.37
C THR A 347 8.69 11.28 25.06
N ASN A 348 8.53 12.23 24.13
CA ASN A 348 7.24 12.87 23.83
C ASN A 348 6.76 12.66 22.39
N ILE A 349 7.31 11.66 21.69
CA ILE A 349 6.96 11.35 20.31
C ILE A 349 7.01 9.83 20.07
N ALA A 350 6.15 9.34 19.18
CA ALA A 350 6.20 7.98 18.67
C ALA A 350 6.01 7.98 17.15
N PHE A 351 6.81 7.18 16.44
CA PHE A 351 6.71 7.05 14.99
C PHE A 351 5.64 6.05 14.58
N ILE A 352 4.84 6.41 13.58
CA ILE A 352 3.68 5.62 13.14
C ILE A 352 3.63 5.48 11.62
N GLY A 353 2.89 4.47 11.14
CA GLY A 353 2.63 4.28 9.72
C GLY A 353 3.86 3.97 8.87
N ARG A 354 3.62 3.80 7.57
CA ARG A 354 4.62 3.31 6.59
C ARG A 354 5.96 4.04 6.64
N CYS A 355 5.94 5.38 6.64
CA CYS A 355 7.15 6.18 6.56
C CYS A 355 7.86 6.31 7.92
N GLY A 356 7.10 6.51 9.00
CA GLY A 356 7.66 6.57 10.35
C GLY A 356 8.28 5.25 10.81
N THR A 357 7.78 4.10 10.33
CA THR A 357 8.28 2.78 10.72
C THR A 357 9.04 2.03 9.62
N TYR A 358 9.29 2.64 8.46
CA TYR A 358 9.98 2.04 7.31
C TYR A 358 9.43 0.63 6.92
N GLN A 359 8.10 0.50 6.93
CA GLN A 359 7.39 -0.77 6.71
C GLN A 359 6.48 -0.73 5.49
N TYR A 360 6.53 -1.78 4.66
CA TYR A 360 5.60 -1.93 3.56
C TYR A 360 4.27 -2.51 4.08
N LEU A 361 3.37 -1.62 4.48
CA LEU A 361 2.08 -1.96 5.09
C LEU A 361 0.91 -1.80 4.10
N ASP A 362 0.01 -2.76 4.05
CA ASP A 362 -1.33 -2.61 3.43
C ASP A 362 -2.25 -1.77 4.34
N MET A 363 -3.38 -1.29 3.80
CA MET A 363 -4.27 -0.38 4.52
C MET A 363 -4.79 -0.98 5.82
N ASP A 364 -5.20 -2.26 5.78
CA ASP A 364 -5.72 -2.97 6.94
C ASP A 364 -4.65 -3.20 8.01
N GLN A 365 -3.42 -3.49 7.60
CA GLN A 365 -2.25 -3.60 8.47
C GLN A 365 -1.95 -2.28 9.18
N VAL A 366 -1.97 -1.15 8.44
CA VAL A 366 -1.78 0.19 9.04
C VAL A 366 -2.89 0.49 10.06
N ILE A 367 -4.14 0.17 9.74
CA ILE A 367 -5.27 0.41 10.65
C ILE A 367 -5.11 -0.43 11.92
N ASN A 368 -4.86 -1.74 11.79
CA ASN A 368 -4.72 -2.63 12.92
C ASN A 368 -3.51 -2.27 13.81
N GLN A 369 -2.36 -1.96 13.20
CA GLN A 369 -1.17 -1.51 13.92
C GLN A 369 -1.45 -0.21 14.68
N SER A 370 -2.15 0.73 14.06
CA SER A 370 -2.46 2.03 14.66
C SER A 370 -3.44 1.89 15.83
N LEU A 371 -4.49 1.07 15.67
CA LEU A 371 -5.44 0.76 16.74
C LEU A 371 -4.75 0.13 17.95
N THR A 372 -3.92 -0.89 17.70
CA THR A 372 -3.15 -1.57 18.76
C THR A 372 -2.22 -0.59 19.48
N HIS A 373 -1.52 0.26 18.71
CA HIS A 373 -0.56 1.20 19.26
C HIS A 373 -1.20 2.29 20.11
N VAL A 374 -2.25 2.94 19.62
CA VAL A 374 -2.92 4.03 20.33
C VAL A 374 -3.64 3.56 21.59
N GLU A 375 -4.21 2.35 21.59
CA GLU A 375 -4.83 1.76 22.78
C GLU A 375 -3.81 1.37 23.85
N ALA A 376 -2.67 0.84 23.44
CA ALA A 376 -1.57 0.58 24.37
C ALA A 376 -1.06 1.89 25.00
N TRP A 377 -0.99 2.96 24.22
CA TRP A 377 -0.63 4.30 24.73
C TRP A 377 -1.67 4.82 25.73
N LEU A 378 -2.96 4.72 25.42
CA LEU A 378 -4.06 5.11 26.33
C LEU A 378 -4.01 4.31 27.63
N THR A 379 -3.83 2.99 27.56
CA THR A 379 -3.78 2.11 28.73
C THR A 379 -2.63 2.44 29.68
N ARG A 380 -1.48 2.88 29.16
CA ARG A 380 -0.33 3.28 30.01
C ARG A 380 -0.55 4.61 30.74
N ARG A 381 -1.56 5.39 30.36
CA ARG A 381 -1.88 6.71 30.91
C ARG A 381 -3.20 6.77 31.67
N ALA A 382 -4.02 5.71 31.59
CA ALA A 382 -5.19 5.50 32.43
C ALA A 382 -4.75 5.08 33.85
#